data_AF-A0A1Q5LGI7-F1
#
_entry.id   AF-A0A1Q5LGI7-F1
#
_cell.length_a   1.000
_cell.length_b   1.000
_cell.length_c   1.000
_cell.angle_alpha   90.00
_cell.angle_beta   90.00
_cell.angle_gamma   90.00
#
_symmetry.space_group_name_H-M   'P 1'
#
loop_
_entity.id
_entity.type
_entity.pdbx_description
1 polymer ?
#
loop_
_entity_poly.entity_id
_entity_poly.type
_entity_poly.pdbx_seq_one_letter_code
_entity_poly.pdbx_strand_id
1 'polypeptide(L)'
;MVWPLGDSGQLSTVDTSAKLAELRAYVETLQERLSIVTRLPGIVLGTVSPAEVPSGYALQLSFGPLDAKVRSMRLAREVKYPLLLKMVQRLYQVGGVLPPGENPRAAITFGPYLSTDLTAALDLVVRGVQADVLSLETGVRILIDAGFPIEDATLEVERIRARAVPPTPTVRSAAGNGEGSEREDAA
;
A
#
# COMPACT_ATOMS: atom_id res chain seq x y z
N MET A 1 44.80 -19.36 26.09
CA MET A 1 45.02 -19.07 27.52
C MET A 1 45.23 -20.43 28.19
N VAL A 2 46.42 -20.70 28.74
CA VAL A 2 46.76 -22.00 29.33
C VAL A 2 46.67 -21.84 30.85
N TRP A 3 45.80 -22.62 31.51
CA TRP A 3 45.67 -22.63 32.96
C TRP A 3 46.59 -23.68 33.56
N PRO A 4 47.61 -23.32 34.38
CA PRO A 4 48.43 -24.29 35.07
C PRO A 4 47.62 -24.95 36.20
N LEU A 5 47.48 -26.27 36.16
CA LEU A 5 46.90 -27.07 37.24
C LEU A 5 48.04 -27.70 38.06
N GLY A 6 47.91 -27.69 39.39
CA GLY A 6 48.82 -28.42 40.28
C GLY A 6 48.58 -29.93 40.25
N ASP A 7 49.48 -30.72 40.84
CA ASP A 7 49.57 -32.19 40.72
C ASP A 7 48.31 -33.00 41.13
N SER A 8 47.31 -32.37 41.74
CA SER A 8 46.00 -32.97 42.08
C SER A 8 44.79 -32.19 41.54
N GLY A 9 45.01 -31.22 40.65
CA GLY A 9 43.95 -30.42 40.06
C GLY A 9 43.17 -31.21 39.00
N GLN A 10 41.84 -31.22 39.12
CA GLN A 10 40.95 -31.66 38.05
C GLN A 10 40.16 -30.46 37.53
N LEU A 11 40.13 -30.29 36.21
CA LEU A 11 39.31 -29.28 35.55
C LEU A 11 38.06 -29.97 35.02
N SER A 12 36.96 -29.87 35.76
CA SER A 12 35.65 -30.35 35.31
C SER A 12 34.92 -29.22 34.58
N THR A 13 34.58 -29.42 33.31
CA THR A 13 33.68 -28.51 32.60
C THR A 13 32.24 -28.81 33.00
N VAL A 14 31.50 -27.77 33.37
CA VAL A 14 30.05 -27.89 33.65
C VAL A 14 29.33 -27.74 32.32
N ASP A 15 28.72 -28.82 31.82
CA ASP A 15 27.86 -28.74 30.64
C ASP A 15 26.52 -28.07 31.00
N THR A 16 26.30 -26.88 30.46
CA THR A 16 25.09 -26.08 30.67
C THR A 16 24.11 -26.18 29.50
N SER A 17 24.41 -27.00 28.49
CA SER A 17 23.62 -27.12 27.25
C SER A 17 22.14 -27.42 27.52
N ALA A 18 21.84 -28.32 28.46
CA ALA A 18 20.47 -28.66 28.85
C ALA A 18 19.70 -27.46 29.45
N LYS A 19 20.37 -26.63 30.26
CA LYS A 19 19.75 -25.43 30.85
C LYS A 19 19.57 -24.31 29.84
N LEU A 20 20.47 -24.19 28.87
CA LEU A 20 20.31 -23.27 27.75
C LEU A 20 19.14 -23.69 26.83
N ALA A 21 18.92 -24.99 26.64
CA ALA A 21 17.77 -25.49 25.88
C ALA A 21 16.44 -25.14 26.56
N GLU A 22 16.36 -25.32 27.89
CA GLU A 22 15.17 -24.96 28.69
C GLU A 22 14.88 -23.45 28.63
N LEU A 23 15.92 -22.60 28.73
CA LEU A 23 15.78 -21.16 28.58
C LEU A 23 15.30 -20.74 27.19
N ARG A 24 15.75 -21.42 26.13
CA ARG A 24 15.29 -21.15 24.76
C ARG A 24 13.79 -21.43 24.63
N ALA A 25 13.33 -22.59 25.11
CA ALA A 25 11.90 -22.95 25.09
C ALA A 25 11.03 -21.96 25.88
N TYR A 26 11.54 -21.45 27.01
CA TYR A 26 10.84 -20.43 27.79
C TYR A 26 10.72 -19.10 27.02
N VAL A 27 11.76 -18.67 26.31
CA VAL A 27 11.71 -17.45 25.48
C VAL A 27 10.70 -17.59 24.34
N GLU A 28 10.65 -18.75 23.68
CA GLU A 28 9.65 -19.04 22.64
C GLU A 28 8.22 -18.94 23.20
N THR A 29 7.99 -19.52 24.38
CA THR A 29 6.69 -19.42 25.08
C THR A 29 6.31 -17.97 25.41
N LEU A 30 7.29 -17.14 25.81
CA LEU A 30 7.05 -15.72 26.07
C LEU A 30 6.70 -14.94 24.79
N GLN A 31 7.34 -15.25 23.67
CA GLN A 31 7.02 -14.64 22.38
C GLN A 31 5.61 -15.01 21.91
N GLU A 32 5.20 -16.27 22.08
CA GLU A 32 3.83 -16.70 21.81
C GLU A 32 2.82 -15.94 22.69
N ARG A 33 3.08 -15.85 24.00
CA ARG A 33 2.21 -15.10 24.92
C ARG A 33 2.14 -13.61 24.58
N LEU A 34 3.25 -13.02 24.14
CA LEU A 34 3.29 -11.63 23.72
C LEU A 34 2.32 -11.38 22.55
N SER A 35 2.26 -12.28 21.58
CA SER A 35 1.33 -12.18 20.44
C SER A 35 -0.13 -12.15 20.90
N ILE A 36 -0.48 -13.00 21.87
CA ILE A 36 -1.83 -13.11 22.43
C ILE A 36 -2.18 -11.84 23.21
N VAL A 37 -1.30 -11.38 24.10
CA VAL A 37 -1.54 -10.21 24.97
C VAL A 37 -1.63 -8.92 24.15
N THR A 38 -0.71 -8.73 23.21
CA THR A 38 -0.67 -7.51 22.39
C THR A 38 -1.69 -7.51 21.26
N ARG A 39 -2.30 -8.66 20.97
CA ARG A 39 -3.16 -8.91 19.80
C ARG A 39 -2.44 -8.54 18.49
N LEU A 40 -1.14 -8.81 18.44
CA LEU A 40 -0.31 -8.62 17.25
C LEU A 40 0.09 -10.00 16.71
N PRO A 41 -0.16 -10.29 15.43
CA PRO A 41 0.24 -11.55 14.85
C PRO A 41 1.78 -11.65 14.78
N GLY A 42 2.31 -12.88 14.85
CA GLY A 42 3.76 -13.14 14.85
C GLY A 42 4.50 -12.54 13.64
N ILE A 43 3.84 -12.45 12.48
CA ILE A 43 4.39 -11.82 11.27
C ILE A 43 4.71 -10.33 11.51
N VAL A 44 3.88 -9.62 12.28
CA VAL A 44 4.11 -8.20 12.64
C VAL A 44 5.20 -8.08 13.70
N LEU A 45 5.32 -9.09 14.57
CA LEU A 45 6.39 -9.17 15.57
C LEU A 45 7.74 -9.61 14.96
N GLY A 46 7.78 -9.96 13.67
CA GLY A 46 8.98 -10.43 12.99
C GLY A 46 9.42 -11.84 13.40
N THR A 47 8.55 -12.60 14.08
CA THR A 47 8.85 -13.98 14.51
C THR A 47 8.61 -15.00 13.40
N VAL A 48 7.92 -14.61 12.33
CA VAL A 48 7.66 -15.43 11.14
C VAL A 48 8.12 -14.67 9.91
N SER A 49 8.88 -15.32 9.04
CA SER A 49 9.30 -14.73 7.78
C SER A 49 8.11 -14.65 6.80
N PRO A 50 7.83 -13.50 6.17
CA PRO A 50 6.78 -13.39 5.16
C PRO A 50 6.95 -14.36 3.97
N ALA A 51 8.18 -14.81 3.70
CA ALA A 51 8.48 -15.76 2.63
C ALA A 51 7.99 -17.19 2.93
N GLU A 52 7.73 -17.51 4.19
CA GLU A 52 7.23 -18.83 4.63
C GLU A 52 5.69 -18.91 4.56
N VAL A 53 5.02 -17.80 4.26
CA VAL A 53 3.56 -17.74 4.19
C VAL A 53 3.09 -18.26 2.82
N PRO A 54 2.19 -19.27 2.78
CA PRO A 54 1.86 -19.99 1.55
C PRO A 54 1.11 -19.17 0.49
N SER A 55 0.48 -18.05 0.87
CA SER A 55 -0.16 -17.13 -0.08
C SER A 55 -0.37 -15.74 0.50
N GLY A 56 -0.47 -14.73 -0.37
CA GLY A 56 -0.84 -13.37 0.02
C GLY A 56 -2.21 -13.27 0.70
N TYR A 57 -3.13 -14.20 0.41
CA TYR A 57 -4.43 -14.29 1.10
C TYR A 57 -4.30 -14.81 2.53
N ALA A 58 -3.46 -15.82 2.77
CA ALA A 58 -3.14 -16.29 4.11
C ALA A 58 -2.46 -15.19 4.94
N LEU A 59 -1.62 -14.38 4.29
CA LEU A 59 -1.00 -13.20 4.89
C LEU A 59 -2.07 -12.15 5.28
N GLN A 60 -3.02 -11.83 4.39
CA GLN A 60 -4.13 -10.90 4.71
C GLN A 60 -4.99 -11.38 5.89
N LEU A 61 -5.36 -12.66 5.92
CA LEU A 61 -6.10 -13.25 7.04
C LEU A 61 -5.34 -13.11 8.37
N SER A 62 -4.03 -13.28 8.36
CA SER A 62 -3.19 -13.15 9.55
C SER A 62 -3.20 -11.72 10.12
N PHE A 63 -3.44 -10.70 9.29
CA PHE A 63 -3.49 -9.30 9.69
C PHE A 63 -4.85 -8.86 10.25
N GLY A 64 -5.89 -9.69 10.24
CA GLY A 64 -7.22 -9.34 10.74
C GLY A 64 -7.23 -8.70 12.15
N PRO A 65 -6.53 -9.27 13.15
CA PRO A 65 -6.42 -8.66 14.48
C PRO A 65 -5.72 -7.30 14.49
N LEU A 66 -4.71 -7.12 13.64
CA LEU A 66 -4.01 -5.85 13.49
C LEU A 66 -4.93 -4.80 12.86
N ASP A 67 -5.72 -5.17 11.85
CA ASP A 67 -6.62 -4.24 11.19
C ASP A 67 -7.71 -3.71 12.13
N ALA A 68 -8.32 -4.61 12.91
CA ALA A 68 -9.27 -4.19 13.94
C ALA A 68 -8.65 -3.21 14.95
N LYS A 69 -7.38 -3.44 15.33
CA LYS A 69 -6.63 -2.58 16.27
C LYS A 69 -6.26 -1.23 15.64
N VAL A 70 -5.78 -1.21 14.41
CA VAL A 70 -5.45 0.04 13.70
C VAL A 70 -6.71 0.85 13.46
N ARG A 71 -7.82 0.22 13.08
CA ARG A 71 -9.11 0.88 12.91
C ARG A 71 -9.61 1.50 14.21
N SER A 72 -9.56 0.80 15.34
CA SER A 72 -9.95 1.37 16.63
C SER A 72 -9.05 2.54 17.06
N MET A 73 -7.74 2.43 16.80
CA MET A 73 -6.77 3.50 17.01
C MET A 73 -7.04 4.73 16.13
N ARG A 74 -7.43 4.54 14.87
CA ARG A 74 -7.78 5.63 13.95
C ARG A 74 -9.09 6.29 14.37
N LEU A 75 -10.11 5.50 14.71
CA LEU A 75 -11.40 5.98 15.19
C LEU A 75 -11.25 6.86 16.44
N ALA A 76 -10.45 6.43 17.41
CA ALA A 76 -10.18 7.20 18.62
C ALA A 76 -9.53 8.57 18.34
N ARG A 77 -8.85 8.73 17.19
CA ARG A 77 -8.17 9.97 16.79
C ARG A 77 -8.95 10.80 15.77
N GLU A 78 -10.00 10.23 15.16
CA GLU A 78 -10.79 10.87 14.11
C GLU A 78 -11.37 12.22 14.56
N VAL A 79 -11.81 12.33 15.81
CA VAL A 79 -12.35 13.57 16.38
C VAL A 79 -11.24 14.61 16.62
N LYS A 80 -10.02 14.17 16.90
CA LYS A 80 -8.90 15.05 17.26
C LYS A 80 -8.29 15.73 16.02
N TYR A 81 -8.18 15.03 14.90
CA TYR A 81 -7.47 15.54 13.73
C TYR A 81 -8.10 16.81 13.13
N PRO A 82 -9.43 16.90 12.93
CA PRO A 82 -10.06 18.12 12.43
C PRO A 82 -9.86 19.32 13.37
N LEU A 83 -9.86 19.09 14.70
CA LEU A 83 -9.63 20.15 15.68
C LEU A 83 -8.18 20.67 15.64
N LEU A 84 -7.21 19.76 15.53
CA LEU A 84 -5.81 20.12 15.38
C LEU A 84 -5.60 20.94 14.10
N LEU A 85 -6.15 20.48 12.97
CA LEU A 85 -6.03 21.18 11.70
C LEU A 85 -6.73 22.54 11.71
N LYS A 86 -7.88 22.65 12.38
CA LYS A 86 -8.55 23.94 12.60
C LYS A 86 -7.68 24.92 13.40
N MET A 87 -6.98 24.44 14.44
CA MET A 87 -6.05 25.26 15.22
C MET A 87 -4.88 25.74 14.36
N VAL A 88 -4.30 24.85 13.55
CA VAL A 88 -3.23 25.21 12.61
C VAL A 88 -3.72 26.26 11.60
N GLN A 89 -4.88 26.05 10.97
CA GLN A 89 -5.45 27.03 10.04
C GLN A 89 -5.69 28.40 10.69
N ARG A 90 -6.16 28.44 11.95
CA ARG A 90 -6.30 29.70 12.70
C ARG A 90 -4.96 30.37 12.97
N LEU A 91 -3.92 29.61 13.31
CA LEU A 91 -2.57 30.15 13.50
C LEU A 91 -2.02 30.76 12.20
N TYR A 92 -2.24 30.10 11.06
CA TYR A 92 -1.83 30.59 9.75
C TYR A 92 -2.61 31.84 9.31
N GLN A 93 -3.87 32.00 9.74
CA GLN A 93 -4.63 33.25 9.55
C GLN A 93 -4.06 34.40 10.37
N VAL A 94 -3.69 34.16 11.63
CA VAL A 94 -3.03 35.17 12.47
C VAL A 94 -1.66 35.54 11.89
N GLY A 95 -0.94 34.56 11.34
CA GLY A 95 0.34 34.76 10.65
C GLY A 95 0.24 35.39 9.26
N GLY A 96 -0.96 35.70 8.76
CA GLY A 96 -1.16 36.36 7.46
C GLY A 96 -0.91 35.50 6.23
N VAL A 97 -0.70 34.18 6.38
CA VAL A 97 -0.47 33.25 5.25
C VAL A 97 -1.79 32.81 4.62
N LEU A 98 -2.84 32.67 5.43
CA LEU A 98 -4.18 32.27 4.99
C LEU A 98 -5.16 33.45 5.15
N PRO A 99 -6.07 33.69 4.19
CA PRO A 99 -7.05 34.77 4.33
C PRO A 99 -7.94 34.59 5.56
N PRO A 100 -8.34 35.68 6.23
CA PRO A 100 -9.26 35.63 7.36
C PRO A 100 -10.65 35.19 6.87
N GLY A 101 -11.27 34.23 7.58
CA GLY A 101 -12.60 33.74 7.21
C GLY A 101 -13.00 32.44 7.91
N GLU A 102 -14.04 31.81 7.36
CA GLU A 102 -14.42 30.46 7.75
C GLU A 102 -13.37 29.45 7.25
N ASN A 103 -13.00 28.53 8.13
CA ASN A 103 -11.98 27.53 7.83
C ASN A 103 -12.62 26.26 7.28
N PRO A 104 -12.16 25.74 6.12
CA PRO A 104 -12.69 24.50 5.58
C PRO A 104 -12.38 23.33 6.52
N ARG A 105 -13.33 22.41 6.64
CA ARG A 105 -13.15 21.19 7.44
C ARG A 105 -12.09 20.30 6.79
N ALA A 106 -10.90 20.29 7.38
CA ALA A 106 -9.82 19.41 6.94
C ALA A 106 -9.94 18.02 7.61
N ALA A 107 -9.71 16.98 6.83
CA ALA A 107 -9.68 15.59 7.27
C ALA A 107 -8.35 14.93 6.84
N ILE A 108 -7.89 13.96 7.62
CA ILE A 108 -6.68 13.19 7.32
C ILE A 108 -7.11 11.83 6.79
N THR A 109 -6.70 11.50 5.58
CA THR A 109 -6.82 10.16 5.01
C THR A 109 -5.49 9.44 5.18
N PHE A 110 -5.53 8.25 5.80
CA PHE A 110 -4.35 7.43 5.97
C PHE A 110 -4.26 6.41 4.83
N GLY A 111 -3.08 6.31 4.22
CA GLY A 111 -2.79 5.28 3.23
C GLY A 111 -2.74 3.85 3.80
N PRO A 112 -2.46 2.87 2.92
CA PRO A 112 -2.24 1.49 3.33
C PRO A 112 -1.04 1.41 4.29
N TYR A 113 -1.18 0.59 5.32
CA TYR A 113 -0.14 0.36 6.33
C TYR A 113 0.36 -1.10 6.32
N LEU A 114 -0.23 -1.94 5.47
CA LEU A 114 0.18 -3.31 5.23
C LEU A 114 0.86 -3.41 3.87
N SER A 115 1.83 -4.32 3.76
CA SER A 115 2.37 -4.74 2.47
C SER A 115 1.29 -5.52 1.73
N THR A 116 0.62 -4.87 0.77
CA THR A 116 -0.31 -5.54 -0.15
C THR A 116 0.50 -6.28 -1.21
N ASP A 117 0.04 -7.46 -1.61
CA ASP A 117 0.56 -8.12 -2.81
C ASP A 117 0.15 -7.30 -4.05
N LEU A 118 1.07 -6.47 -4.51
CA LEU A 118 0.85 -5.57 -5.65
C LEU A 118 0.54 -6.34 -6.92
N THR A 119 1.10 -7.55 -7.08
CA THR A 119 0.89 -8.38 -8.27
C THR A 119 -0.53 -8.91 -8.31
N ALA A 120 -1.00 -9.49 -7.19
CA ALA A 120 -2.37 -9.99 -7.10
C ALA A 120 -3.41 -8.86 -7.20
N ALA A 121 -3.12 -7.69 -6.64
CA ALA A 121 -3.98 -6.51 -6.76
C ALA A 121 -4.09 -6.03 -8.22
N LEU A 122 -2.96 -5.99 -8.94
CA LEU A 122 -2.95 -5.62 -10.35
C LEU A 122 -3.72 -6.63 -11.21
N ASP A 123 -3.52 -7.93 -11.00
CA ASP A 123 -4.25 -8.98 -11.72
C ASP A 123 -5.77 -8.88 -11.50
N LEU A 124 -6.21 -8.58 -10.27
CA LEU A 124 -7.61 -8.38 -9.95
C LEU A 124 -8.19 -7.18 -10.70
N VAL A 125 -7.48 -6.04 -10.70
CA VAL A 125 -7.91 -4.82 -11.38
C VAL A 125 -7.96 -5.04 -12.90
N VAL A 126 -6.94 -5.67 -13.49
CA VAL A 126 -6.91 -5.98 -14.92
C VAL A 126 -8.09 -6.86 -15.31
N ARG A 127 -8.34 -7.96 -14.57
CA ARG A 127 -9.48 -8.84 -14.84
C ARG A 127 -10.81 -8.14 -14.65
N GLY A 128 -10.95 -7.32 -13.61
CA GLY A 128 -12.19 -6.59 -13.32
C GLY A 128 -12.52 -5.52 -14.36
N VAL A 129 -11.51 -4.81 -14.89
CA VAL A 129 -11.70 -3.83 -15.97
C VAL A 129 -11.96 -4.53 -17.31
N GLN A 130 -11.25 -5.62 -17.62
CA GLN A 130 -11.49 -6.40 -18.85
C GLN A 130 -12.87 -7.06 -18.88
N ALA A 131 -13.37 -7.51 -17.73
CA ALA A 131 -14.70 -8.07 -17.58
C ALA A 131 -15.82 -7.01 -17.47
N ASP A 132 -15.48 -5.72 -17.57
CA ASP A 132 -16.39 -4.57 -17.43
C ASP A 132 -17.15 -4.54 -16.09
N VAL A 133 -16.59 -5.16 -15.05
CA VAL A 133 -17.12 -5.16 -13.68
C VAL A 133 -16.65 -3.91 -12.92
N LEU A 134 -15.47 -3.38 -13.27
CA LEU A 134 -14.89 -2.18 -12.67
C LEU A 134 -14.69 -1.09 -13.71
N SER A 135 -15.10 0.13 -13.36
CA SER A 135 -14.73 1.31 -14.15
C SER A 135 -13.22 1.58 -14.04
N LEU A 136 -12.64 2.16 -15.09
CA LEU A 136 -11.21 2.49 -15.13
C LEU A 136 -10.81 3.41 -13.97
N GLU A 137 -11.67 4.36 -13.58
CA GLU A 137 -11.45 5.22 -12.41
C GLU A 137 -11.42 4.43 -11.10
N THR A 138 -12.34 3.47 -10.94
CA THR A 138 -12.39 2.62 -9.74
C THR A 138 -11.16 1.72 -9.68
N GLY A 139 -10.73 1.16 -10.81
CA GLY A 139 -9.51 0.36 -10.91
C GLY A 139 -8.26 1.15 -10.51
N VAL A 140 -8.11 2.39 -11.00
CA VAL A 140 -6.98 3.26 -10.62
C VAL A 140 -7.02 3.63 -9.14
N ARG A 141 -8.20 3.90 -8.56
CA ARG A 141 -8.35 4.13 -7.11
C ARG A 141 -7.97 2.91 -6.27
N ILE A 142 -8.36 1.71 -6.70
CA ILE A 142 -7.94 0.46 -6.06
C ILE A 142 -6.41 0.31 -6.10
N LEU A 143 -5.75 0.71 -7.20
CA LEU A 143 -4.29 0.67 -7.29
C LEU A 143 -3.62 1.69 -6.36
N ILE A 144 -4.16 2.91 -6.24
CA ILE A 144 -3.69 3.90 -5.26
C ILE A 144 -3.82 3.35 -3.85
N ASP A 145 -4.96 2.78 -3.51
CA ASP A 145 -5.22 2.20 -2.19
C ASP A 145 -4.34 0.97 -1.92
N ALA A 146 -3.99 0.20 -2.95
CA ALA A 146 -3.04 -0.90 -2.86
C ALA A 146 -1.58 -0.44 -2.66
N GLY A 147 -1.29 0.86 -2.85
CA GLY A 147 0.02 1.45 -2.65
C GLY A 147 0.85 1.62 -3.92
N PHE A 148 0.24 1.60 -5.11
CA PHE A 148 0.94 1.98 -6.34
C PHE A 148 1.28 3.48 -6.31
N PRO A 149 2.46 3.90 -6.83
CA PRO A 149 2.90 5.29 -6.82
C PRO A 149 2.13 6.11 -7.88
N ILE A 150 0.85 6.32 -7.64
CA ILE A 150 -0.05 7.13 -8.46
C ILE A 150 -0.53 8.30 -7.59
N GLU A 151 -0.22 9.52 -8.01
CA GLU A 151 -0.49 10.74 -7.23
C GLU A 151 -1.95 11.19 -7.34
N ASP A 152 -2.54 11.09 -8.53
CA ASP A 152 -3.91 11.50 -8.81
C ASP A 152 -4.58 10.52 -9.78
N ALA A 153 -5.71 9.96 -9.34
CA ALA A 153 -6.51 9.03 -10.14
C ALA A 153 -7.07 9.68 -11.42
N THR A 154 -7.47 10.95 -11.35
CA THR A 154 -8.13 11.64 -12.46
C THR A 154 -7.15 11.93 -13.59
N LEU A 155 -5.98 12.45 -13.25
CA LEU A 155 -4.88 12.68 -14.20
C LEU A 155 -4.40 11.38 -14.83
N GLU A 156 -4.33 10.29 -14.08
CA GLU A 156 -3.88 9.01 -14.61
C GLU A 156 -4.90 8.40 -15.58
N VAL A 157 -6.20 8.50 -15.28
CA VAL A 157 -7.28 8.10 -16.20
C VAL A 157 -7.21 8.89 -17.51
N GLU A 158 -6.97 10.20 -17.43
CA GLU A 158 -6.83 11.06 -18.62
C GLU A 158 -5.62 10.66 -19.47
N ARG A 159 -4.46 10.39 -18.85
CA ARG A 159 -3.27 9.90 -19.57
C ARG A 159 -3.53 8.56 -20.25
N ILE A 160 -4.24 7.65 -19.60
CA ILE A 160 -4.58 6.34 -20.16
C ILE A 160 -5.53 6.51 -21.35
N ARG A 161 -6.56 7.35 -21.21
CA ARG A 161 -7.51 7.65 -22.30
C ARG A 161 -6.82 8.31 -23.50
N ALA A 162 -5.91 9.27 -23.25
CA ALA A 162 -5.14 9.93 -24.30
C ALA A 162 -4.24 8.96 -25.08
N ARG A 163 -3.72 7.91 -24.42
CA ARG A 163 -2.94 6.85 -25.06
C ARG A 163 -3.80 5.82 -25.80
N ALA A 164 -5.03 5.61 -25.36
CA ALA A 164 -5.95 4.63 -25.92
C ALA A 164 -6.67 5.12 -27.19
N VAL A 165 -6.67 6.43 -27.47
CA VAL A 165 -7.10 6.95 -28.77
C VAL A 165 -6.03 6.56 -29.81
N PRO A 166 -6.33 5.65 -30.77
CA PRO A 166 -5.41 5.41 -31.87
C PRO A 166 -5.25 6.72 -32.66
N PRO A 167 -4.06 7.02 -33.23
CA PRO A 167 -3.94 8.13 -34.17
C PRO A 167 -4.95 7.89 -35.28
N THR A 168 -5.96 8.76 -35.37
CA THR A 168 -6.97 8.73 -36.43
C THR A 168 -6.22 8.58 -37.75
N PRO A 169 -6.41 7.50 -38.54
CA PRO A 169 -5.85 7.48 -39.87
C PRO A 169 -6.42 8.71 -40.56
N THR A 170 -5.54 9.64 -40.92
CA THR A 170 -5.90 10.80 -41.70
C THR A 170 -6.73 10.28 -42.86
N VAL A 171 -8.01 10.65 -42.88
CA VAL A 171 -8.88 10.44 -44.03
C VAL A 171 -8.22 11.25 -45.14
N ARG A 172 -7.31 10.58 -45.88
CA ARG A 172 -6.75 11.06 -47.13
C ARG A 172 -7.94 11.07 -48.06
N SER A 173 -8.61 12.21 -48.03
CA SER A 173 -9.54 12.74 -48.99
C SER A 173 -9.55 11.90 -50.27
N ALA A 174 -10.52 10.98 -50.33
CA ALA A 174 -11.12 10.57 -51.58
C ALA A 174 -11.89 11.78 -52.14
N ALA A 175 -11.15 12.82 -52.54
CA ALA A 175 -11.61 13.81 -53.48
C ALA A 175 -11.19 13.27 -54.86
N GLY A 176 -12.01 12.36 -55.38
CA GLY A 176 -12.08 12.17 -56.81
C GLY A 176 -12.58 13.48 -57.41
N ASN A 177 -11.66 14.27 -57.98
CA ASN A 177 -12.04 15.32 -58.90
C ASN A 177 -12.57 14.64 -60.16
N GLY A 178 -13.89 14.63 -60.31
CA GLY A 178 -14.55 14.49 -61.60
C GLY A 178 -14.35 15.78 -62.39
N GLU A 179 -13.34 15.80 -63.26
CA GLU A 179 -13.32 16.61 -64.47
C GLU A 179 -13.98 15.73 -65.55
N GLY A 180 -15.16 16.02 -66.10
CA GLY A 180 -15.56 17.29 -66.71
C GLY A 180 -15.55 17.10 -68.23
N SER A 181 -16.39 16.18 -68.74
CA SER A 181 -16.60 15.97 -70.17
C SER A 181 -17.49 17.08 -70.76
N GLU A 182 -17.03 17.62 -71.90
CA GLU A 182 -17.81 18.28 -72.96
C GLU A 182 -18.29 19.72 -72.71
N ARG A 183 -17.55 20.67 -73.29
CA ARG A 183 -18.05 21.73 -74.21
C ARG A 183 -16.88 22.30 -75.01
N GLU A 184 -16.62 21.71 -76.17
CA GLU A 184 -15.84 22.34 -77.25
C GLU A 184 -16.62 22.10 -78.56
N ASP A 185 -17.44 23.08 -78.92
CA ASP A 185 -18.04 23.20 -80.26
C ASP A 185 -17.65 24.57 -80.83
N ALA A 186 -17.10 24.52 -82.05
CA ALA A 186 -17.03 25.55 -83.09
C ALA A 186 -16.00 26.70 -82.99
N ALA A 187 -14.89 26.55 -83.72
CA ALA A 187 -14.55 27.39 -84.89
C ALA A 187 -13.38 26.78 -85.69
#